data_AF-A0A2S7TXN3-F1
#
_entry.id   AF-A0A2S7TXN3-F1
#
_cell.length_a   1.000
_cell.length_b   1.000
_cell.length_c   1.000
_cell.angle_alpha   90.00
_cell.angle_beta   90.00
_cell.angle_gamma   90.00
#
_symmetry.space_group_name_H-M   'P 1'
#
loop_
_entity.id
_entity.type
_entity.pdbx_description
1 polymer ?
#
loop_
_entity_poly.entity_id
_entity_poly.type
_entity_poly.pdbx_seq_one_letter_code
_entity_poly.pdbx_strand_id
1 'polypeptide(L)'
;MYSTYSSILLVFKTYSHLTMKKYSLSVLLLFVTLLIATPHADAASYAFDNFNLEEVKDSGDTQKASKEVSEGFRLSKSGKQEQAFKMFTLAAKRNELTAYMALGIMHREGRGTPENLKLAKENFQKAAAKGNPQATKELVLLRFAAPDDPEEFAAARKQMEQLASKGLAVAQLRLGLAHLAGYGYTADATKAIEYLTQATKSTGSFKSDAAFVLGQLYRDGKLKPELKPDPLSAESWLKKAAEAKHLGAMRALGEFYLASNPAQQNYAKVRD
;
A
#
# COMPACT_ATOMS: atom_id res chain seq x y z
N MET A 1 -12.36 14.47 -0.31
CA MET A 1 -12.77 13.72 -1.51
C MET A 1 -12.11 14.20 -2.82
N TYR A 2 -11.55 15.42 -2.92
CA TYR A 2 -10.97 15.93 -4.18
C TYR A 2 -9.46 15.62 -4.40
N SER A 3 -8.70 15.24 -3.36
CA SER A 3 -7.24 15.00 -3.47
C SER A 3 -6.89 13.71 -4.21
N THR A 4 -7.56 12.60 -3.87
CA THR A 4 -7.35 11.30 -4.52
C THR A 4 -7.62 11.35 -6.02
N TYR A 5 -8.67 12.06 -6.43
CA TYR A 5 -8.98 12.26 -7.85
C TYR A 5 -7.90 13.04 -8.58
N SER A 6 -7.29 14.05 -7.97
CA SER A 6 -6.25 14.88 -8.62
C SER A 6 -4.95 14.09 -8.84
N SER A 7 -4.53 13.29 -7.86
CA SER A 7 -3.35 12.41 -7.97
C SER A 7 -3.58 11.25 -8.95
N ILE A 8 -4.79 10.67 -8.95
CA ILE A 8 -5.22 9.65 -9.92
C ILE A 8 -5.23 10.23 -11.33
N LEU A 9 -5.76 11.44 -11.53
CA LEU A 9 -5.80 12.14 -12.81
C LEU A 9 -4.40 12.52 -13.30
N LEU A 10 -3.49 12.94 -12.41
CA LEU A 10 -2.13 13.29 -12.79
C LEU A 10 -1.38 12.06 -13.33
N VAL A 11 -1.43 10.92 -12.63
CA VAL A 11 -0.86 9.65 -13.11
C VAL A 11 -1.57 9.16 -14.37
N PHE A 12 -2.89 9.32 -14.48
CA PHE A 12 -3.61 9.02 -15.72
C PHE A 12 -3.11 9.89 -16.89
N LYS A 13 -2.84 11.18 -16.66
CA LYS A 13 -2.38 12.11 -17.69
C LYS A 13 -0.96 11.82 -18.15
N THR A 14 -0.04 11.51 -17.22
CA THR A 14 1.36 11.17 -17.57
C THR A 14 1.51 9.77 -18.18
N TYR A 15 0.66 8.80 -17.81
CA TYR A 15 0.85 7.39 -18.19
C TYR A 15 -0.22 6.83 -19.14
N SER A 16 -1.22 7.63 -19.55
CA SER A 16 -2.23 7.24 -20.56
C SER A 16 -1.65 6.72 -21.88
N HIS A 17 -0.40 7.07 -22.21
CA HIS A 17 0.26 6.65 -23.45
C HIS A 17 0.98 5.29 -23.36
N LEU A 18 1.26 4.73 -22.17
CA LEU A 18 1.92 3.43 -22.03
C LEU A 18 0.92 2.31 -21.74
N THR A 19 0.54 1.58 -22.78
CA THR A 19 -0.07 0.23 -22.71
C THR A 19 -1.41 0.06 -21.94
N MET A 20 -2.25 1.09 -21.95
CA MET A 20 -3.51 1.15 -21.17
C MET A 20 -4.75 0.50 -21.83
N LYS A 21 -4.65 -0.05 -23.05
CA LYS A 21 -5.80 -0.65 -23.79
C LYS A 21 -6.10 -2.13 -23.48
N LYS A 22 -5.27 -2.82 -22.70
CA LYS A 22 -5.35 -4.30 -22.52
C LYS A 22 -5.99 -4.77 -21.22
N TYR A 23 -6.24 -3.88 -20.25
CA TYR A 23 -6.70 -4.24 -18.91
C TYR A 23 -8.16 -3.89 -18.68
N SER A 24 -8.86 -4.68 -17.86
CA SER A 24 -10.19 -4.31 -17.36
C SER A 24 -10.08 -3.08 -16.46
N LEU A 25 -11.11 -2.22 -16.48
CA LEU A 25 -11.14 -0.99 -15.67
C LEU A 25 -10.98 -1.30 -14.17
N SER A 26 -11.43 -2.46 -13.71
CA SER A 26 -11.26 -2.96 -12.34
C SER A 26 -9.80 -3.27 -12.00
N VAL A 27 -9.04 -3.89 -12.91
CA VAL A 27 -7.60 -4.14 -12.73
C VAL A 27 -6.83 -2.82 -12.76
N LEU A 28 -7.25 -1.88 -13.59
CA LEU A 28 -6.64 -0.55 -13.67
C LEU A 28 -6.90 0.29 -12.41
N LEU A 29 -8.12 0.28 -11.89
CA LEU A 29 -8.46 0.99 -10.65
C LEU A 29 -7.71 0.39 -9.47
N LEU A 30 -7.66 -0.95 -9.38
CA LEU A 30 -6.88 -1.65 -8.37
C LEU A 30 -5.38 -1.31 -8.49
N PHE A 31 -4.84 -1.31 -9.71
CA PHE A 31 -3.45 -0.97 -10.01
C PHE A 31 -3.09 0.43 -9.49
N VAL A 32 -3.88 1.44 -9.85
CA VAL A 32 -3.67 2.82 -9.39
C VAL A 32 -3.80 2.89 -7.86
N THR A 33 -4.76 2.18 -7.25
CA THR A 33 -4.89 2.16 -5.79
C THR A 33 -3.75 1.44 -5.07
N LEU A 34 -3.23 0.31 -5.55
CA LEU A 34 -2.17 -0.41 -4.85
C LEU A 34 -0.77 0.16 -5.11
N LEU A 35 -0.58 0.81 -6.27
CA LEU A 35 0.67 1.48 -6.63
C LEU A 35 0.79 2.86 -5.98
N ILE A 36 -0.31 3.63 -5.90
CA ILE A 36 -0.29 5.00 -5.36
C ILE A 36 -0.83 5.04 -3.92
N ALA A 37 -1.93 4.35 -3.63
CA ALA A 37 -2.48 4.30 -2.28
C ALA A 37 -1.83 3.18 -1.46
N THR A 38 -1.76 3.38 -0.15
CA THR A 38 -1.53 2.32 0.83
C THR A 38 -2.89 1.80 1.31
N PRO A 39 -3.02 0.50 1.63
CA PRO A 39 -4.30 -0.10 1.95
C PRO A 39 -4.92 0.51 3.20
N HIS A 40 -6.25 0.54 3.15
CA HIS A 40 -7.25 0.70 4.20
C HIS A 40 -6.75 0.55 5.64
N ALA A 41 -7.23 1.47 6.48
CA ALA A 41 -7.29 1.57 7.94
C ALA A 41 -6.58 0.52 8.84
N ASP A 42 -6.57 -0.77 8.50
CA ASP A 42 -6.18 -1.90 9.35
C ASP A 42 -4.68 -2.21 9.37
N ALA A 43 -3.93 -1.91 8.29
CA ALA A 43 -2.46 -2.04 8.32
C ALA A 43 -1.79 -0.86 9.05
N ALA A 44 -2.45 0.30 9.02
CA ALA A 44 -1.99 1.53 9.64
C ALA A 44 -2.42 1.65 11.11
N SER A 45 -3.54 1.04 11.54
CA SER A 45 -3.77 0.78 12.97
C SER A 45 -2.66 -0.12 13.50
N TYR A 46 -2.28 -1.19 12.79
CA TYR A 46 -1.17 -2.06 13.21
C TYR A 46 0.20 -1.36 13.30
N ALA A 47 0.53 -0.44 12.40
CA ALA A 47 1.79 0.29 12.46
C ALA A 47 1.80 1.34 13.59
N PHE A 48 0.68 2.03 13.80
CA PHE A 48 0.53 3.06 14.84
C PHE A 48 0.36 2.45 16.24
N ASP A 49 -0.30 1.28 16.34
CA ASP A 49 -0.55 0.55 17.59
C ASP A 49 0.63 -0.35 18.02
N ASN A 50 1.50 -0.77 17.10
CA ASN A 50 2.70 -1.58 17.43
C ASN A 50 4.02 -0.78 17.45
N PHE A 51 3.96 0.56 17.49
CA PHE A 51 5.16 1.34 17.78
C PHE A 51 5.55 1.09 19.24
N ASN A 52 6.49 0.15 19.45
CA ASN A 52 6.98 -0.18 20.77
C ASN A 52 7.78 1.01 21.31
N LEU A 53 7.26 1.63 22.37
CA LEU A 53 7.84 2.76 23.07
C LEU A 53 9.04 2.25 23.88
N GLU A 54 10.23 2.21 23.29
CA GLU A 54 11.43 2.18 24.13
C GLU A 54 11.62 3.58 24.74
N GLU A 55 11.43 3.65 26.06
CA GLU A 55 11.63 4.84 26.88
C GLU A 55 13.04 5.41 26.71
N VAL A 56 13.16 6.56 26.05
CA VAL A 56 14.39 7.35 26.05
C VAL A 56 14.41 8.22 27.30
N LYS A 57 15.38 7.96 28.18
CA LYS A 57 15.60 8.66 29.45
C LYS A 57 16.05 10.12 29.26
N ASP A 58 15.35 10.98 30.01
CA ASP A 58 15.79 12.17 30.75
C ASP A 58 16.36 13.40 30.03
N SER A 59 15.47 14.40 29.84
CA SER A 59 15.66 15.84 30.01
C SER A 59 14.25 16.47 30.11
N GLY A 60 14.10 17.66 30.70
CA GLY A 60 12.77 18.26 30.95
C GLY A 60 11.91 18.45 29.68
N ASP A 61 12.56 18.72 28.53
CA ASP A 61 11.88 18.81 27.23
C ASP A 61 11.53 17.43 26.65
N THR A 62 12.30 16.37 26.96
CA THR A 62 12.00 14.99 26.55
C THR A 62 10.78 14.44 27.30
N GLN A 63 10.61 14.78 28.58
CA GLN A 63 9.44 14.35 29.35
C GLN A 63 8.15 15.00 28.83
N LYS A 64 8.22 16.29 28.45
CA LYS A 64 7.08 16.99 27.86
C LYS A 64 6.75 16.47 26.46
N ALA A 65 7.77 16.23 25.62
CA ALA A 65 7.59 15.62 24.31
C ALA A 65 6.95 14.22 24.41
N SER A 66 7.40 13.39 25.35
CA SER A 66 6.84 12.06 25.59
C SER A 66 5.37 12.10 26.01
N LYS A 67 4.98 13.08 26.86
CA LYS A 67 3.57 13.30 27.23
C LYS A 67 2.72 13.72 26.02
N GLU A 68 3.22 14.64 25.20
CA GLU A 68 2.54 15.08 23.97
C GLU A 68 2.37 13.91 22.99
N VAL A 69 3.38 13.07 22.81
CA VAL A 69 3.30 11.84 22.00
C VAL A 69 2.26 10.88 22.55
N SER A 70 2.31 10.57 23.84
CA SER A 70 1.38 9.64 24.51
C SER A 70 -0.07 10.10 24.39
N GLU A 71 -0.30 11.39 24.59
CA GLU A 71 -1.62 12.01 24.42
C GLU A 71 -2.07 11.97 22.96
N GLY A 72 -1.16 12.21 22.01
CA GLY A 72 -1.43 12.05 20.58
C GLY A 72 -1.90 10.65 20.21
N PHE A 73 -1.23 9.61 20.72
CA PHE A 73 -1.63 8.22 20.53
C PHE A 73 -3.01 7.93 21.14
N ARG A 74 -3.25 8.37 22.38
CA ARG A 74 -4.54 8.22 23.06
C ARG A 74 -5.69 8.85 22.28
N LEU A 75 -5.48 10.08 21.79
CA LEU A 75 -6.47 10.82 21.00
C LEU A 75 -6.75 10.15 19.66
N SER A 76 -5.71 9.67 18.97
CA SER A 76 -5.86 8.94 17.70
C SER A 76 -6.67 7.66 17.90
N LYS A 77 -6.35 6.87 18.94
CA LYS A 77 -7.13 5.67 19.31
C LYS A 77 -8.59 5.97 19.66
N SER A 78 -8.86 7.16 20.20
CA SER A 78 -10.21 7.65 20.49
C SER A 78 -10.93 8.26 19.27
N GLY A 79 -10.35 8.17 18.07
CA GLY A 79 -10.91 8.75 16.85
C GLY A 79 -10.74 10.27 16.70
N LYS A 80 -10.08 10.94 17.65
CA LYS A 80 -9.89 12.40 17.68
C LYS A 80 -8.66 12.83 16.87
N GLN A 81 -8.68 12.53 15.57
CA GLN A 81 -7.50 12.64 14.70
C GLN A 81 -6.92 14.07 14.60
N GLU A 82 -7.75 15.11 14.53
CA GLU A 82 -7.26 16.50 14.50
C GLU A 82 -6.55 16.91 15.80
N GLN A 83 -7.02 16.39 16.93
CA GLN A 83 -6.40 16.68 18.23
C GLN A 83 -5.09 15.89 18.36
N ALA A 84 -5.07 14.64 17.91
CA ALA A 84 -3.85 13.85 17.81
C ALA A 84 -2.81 14.54 16.92
N PHE A 85 -3.22 15.07 15.77
CA PHE A 85 -2.35 15.81 14.85
C PHE A 85 -1.70 17.01 15.55
N LYS A 86 -2.48 17.77 16.32
CA LYS A 86 -1.97 18.90 17.11
C LYS A 86 -0.94 18.44 18.13
N MET A 87 -1.19 17.35 18.85
CA MET A 87 -0.25 16.81 19.85
C MET A 87 1.05 16.34 19.22
N PHE A 88 1.00 15.59 18.12
CA PHE A 88 2.21 15.20 17.40
C PHE A 88 2.94 16.39 16.80
N THR A 89 2.22 17.43 16.36
CA THR A 89 2.85 18.68 15.91
C THR A 89 3.63 19.36 17.02
N LEU A 90 3.11 19.37 18.26
CA LEU A 90 3.84 19.91 19.42
C LEU A 90 5.09 19.08 19.73
N ALA A 91 4.95 17.75 19.76
CA ALA A 91 6.09 16.85 20.01
C ALA A 91 7.16 16.94 18.91
N ALA A 92 6.76 17.09 17.64
CA ALA A 92 7.66 17.25 16.52
C ALA A 92 8.43 18.58 16.56
N LYS A 93 7.84 19.66 17.11
CA LYS A 93 8.56 20.92 17.39
C LYS A 93 9.67 20.73 18.43
N ARG A 94 9.54 19.70 19.27
CA ARG A 94 10.56 19.28 20.25
C ARG A 94 11.54 18.24 19.68
N ASN A 95 11.56 18.06 18.35
CA ASN A 95 12.47 17.15 17.65
C ASN A 95 12.32 15.67 18.04
N GLU A 96 11.10 15.26 18.40
CA GLU A 96 10.78 13.88 18.78
C GLU A 96 10.56 13.00 17.52
N LEU A 97 11.20 11.83 17.51
CA LEU A 97 11.27 10.92 16.37
C LEU A 97 9.92 10.27 16.06
N THR A 98 9.21 9.82 17.08
CA THR A 98 7.89 9.17 16.99
C THR A 98 6.84 10.12 16.43
N ALA A 99 6.92 11.40 16.77
CA ALA A 99 6.07 12.46 16.28
C ALA A 99 6.29 12.71 14.80
N TYR A 100 7.54 12.72 14.33
CA TYR A 100 7.82 12.76 12.90
C TYR A 100 7.25 11.55 12.16
N MET A 101 7.37 10.34 12.73
CA MET A 101 6.74 9.16 12.16
C MET A 101 5.22 9.29 12.08
N ALA A 102 4.57 9.69 13.18
CA ALA A 102 3.14 9.86 13.25
C ALA A 102 2.64 10.93 12.26
N LEU A 103 3.27 12.10 12.21
CA LEU A 103 2.92 13.16 11.26
C LEU A 103 3.14 12.73 9.81
N GLY A 104 4.19 11.95 9.53
CA GLY A 104 4.41 11.38 8.20
C GLY A 104 3.24 10.51 7.74
N ILE A 105 2.77 9.62 8.62
CA ILE A 105 1.61 8.75 8.36
C ILE A 105 0.33 9.58 8.23
N MET A 106 0.10 10.54 9.14
CA MET A 106 -1.11 11.37 9.15
C MET A 106 -1.22 12.22 7.89
N HIS A 107 -0.12 12.82 7.43
CA HIS A 107 -0.10 13.56 6.16
C HIS A 107 -0.26 12.64 4.95
N ARG A 108 0.33 11.44 4.96
CA ARG A 108 0.15 10.48 3.86
C ARG A 108 -1.32 10.04 3.72
N GLU A 109 -2.01 9.88 4.83
CA GLU A 109 -3.36 9.29 4.87
C GLU A 109 -4.48 10.33 5.04
N GLY A 110 -4.12 11.60 5.24
CA GLY A 110 -5.08 12.66 5.53
C GLY A 110 -5.83 12.45 6.86
N ARG A 111 -5.18 11.87 7.88
CA ARG A 111 -5.80 11.68 9.20
C ARG A 111 -5.64 12.94 10.04
N GLY A 112 -6.76 13.62 10.35
CA GLY A 112 -6.73 14.85 11.17
C GLY A 112 -6.06 16.05 10.49
N THR A 113 -5.76 15.92 9.19
CA THR A 113 -5.12 16.92 8.33
C THR A 113 -5.45 16.55 6.88
N PRO A 114 -5.46 17.48 5.90
CA PRO A 114 -5.51 17.11 4.50
C PRO A 114 -4.32 16.22 4.09
N GLU A 115 -4.57 15.30 3.15
CA GLU A 115 -3.51 14.50 2.53
C GLU A 115 -2.43 15.41 1.91
N ASN A 116 -1.16 15.13 2.19
CA ASN A 116 -0.02 15.88 1.68
C ASN A 116 1.24 15.00 1.64
N LEU A 117 1.52 14.40 0.48
CA LEU A 117 2.67 13.50 0.31
C LEU A 117 4.03 14.21 0.47
N LYS A 118 4.10 15.51 0.15
CA LYS A 118 5.33 16.30 0.33
C LYS A 118 5.65 16.43 1.82
N LEU A 119 4.68 16.85 2.63
CA LEU A 119 4.85 16.92 4.09
C LEU A 119 5.06 15.53 4.71
N ALA A 120 4.44 14.48 4.16
CA ALA A 120 4.71 13.11 4.60
C ALA A 120 6.19 12.75 4.39
N LYS A 121 6.72 13.00 3.19
CA LYS A 121 8.13 12.76 2.83
C LYS A 121 9.09 13.56 3.71
N GLU A 122 8.81 14.85 3.95
CA GLU A 122 9.63 15.70 4.83
C GLU A 122 9.67 15.16 6.28
N ASN A 123 8.54 14.71 6.82
CA ASN A 123 8.49 14.15 8.17
C ASN A 123 9.20 12.78 8.24
N PHE A 124 9.02 11.90 7.24
CA PHE A 124 9.77 10.65 7.19
C PHE A 124 11.28 10.87 7.00
N GLN A 125 11.70 11.90 6.25
CA GLN A 125 13.11 12.29 6.16
C GLN A 125 13.68 12.66 7.53
N LYS A 126 12.95 13.46 8.32
CA LYS A 126 13.36 13.81 9.69
C LYS A 126 13.46 12.57 10.59
N ALA A 127 12.48 11.67 10.54
CA ALA A 127 12.53 10.42 11.30
C ALA A 127 13.68 9.49 10.87
N ALA A 128 13.93 9.38 9.56
CA ALA A 128 15.03 8.58 9.01
C ALA A 128 16.41 9.16 9.38
N ALA A 129 16.56 10.49 9.39
CA ALA A 129 17.79 11.16 9.84
C ALA A 129 18.12 10.86 11.31
N LYS A 130 17.10 10.54 12.12
CA LYS A 130 17.25 10.11 13.51
C LYS A 130 17.40 8.58 13.66
N GLY A 131 17.61 7.87 12.56
CA GLY A 131 17.89 6.43 12.54
C GLY A 131 16.65 5.53 12.54
N ASN A 132 15.44 6.05 12.30
CA ASN A 132 14.25 5.19 12.27
C ASN A 132 14.23 4.33 10.97
N PRO A 133 14.33 3.00 11.06
CA PRO A 133 14.40 2.14 9.88
C PRO A 133 13.05 2.02 9.17
N GLN A 134 11.93 2.21 9.88
CA GLN A 134 10.60 2.23 9.26
C GLN A 134 10.43 3.48 8.39
N ALA A 135 10.87 4.65 8.87
CA ALA A 135 10.88 5.89 8.10
C ALA A 135 11.62 5.73 6.76
N THR A 136 12.80 5.10 6.79
CA THR A 136 13.56 4.81 5.58
C THR A 136 12.77 3.94 4.60
N LYS A 137 12.04 2.93 5.08
CA LYS A 137 11.17 2.12 4.23
C LYS A 137 10.03 2.97 3.64
N GLU A 138 9.35 3.77 4.46
CA GLU A 138 8.26 4.64 4.00
C GLU A 138 8.73 5.64 2.93
N LEU A 139 9.96 6.17 3.06
CA LEU A 139 10.56 7.02 2.04
C LEU A 139 10.78 6.28 0.72
N VAL A 140 11.29 5.04 0.75
CA VAL A 140 11.46 4.25 -0.47
C VAL A 140 10.10 4.01 -1.14
N LEU A 141 9.07 3.68 -0.36
CA LEU A 141 7.72 3.47 -0.86
C LEU A 141 7.15 4.73 -1.52
N LEU A 142 7.30 5.90 -0.87
CA LEU A 142 6.83 7.19 -1.41
C LEU A 142 7.60 7.60 -2.66
N ARG A 143 8.94 7.53 -2.64
CA ARG A 143 9.79 7.90 -3.78
C ARG A 143 9.55 7.01 -5.00
N PHE A 144 9.20 5.76 -4.77
CA PHE A 144 8.82 4.87 -5.86
C PHE A 144 7.45 5.24 -6.43
N ALA A 145 6.46 5.53 -5.59
CA ALA A 145 5.08 5.82 -6.00
C ALA A 145 4.89 7.21 -6.63
N ALA A 146 5.59 8.20 -6.10
CA ALA A 146 5.53 9.60 -6.50
C ALA A 146 6.95 10.19 -6.47
N PRO A 147 7.81 9.84 -7.44
CA PRO A 147 9.14 10.39 -7.54
C PRO A 147 9.09 11.89 -7.87
N ASP A 148 9.97 12.67 -7.25
CA ASP A 148 10.11 14.10 -7.59
C ASP A 148 10.85 14.27 -8.94
N ASP A 149 11.77 13.35 -9.25
CA ASP A 149 12.57 13.36 -10.47
C ASP A 149 13.00 11.93 -10.92
N PRO A 150 13.55 11.77 -12.14
CA PRO A 150 13.96 10.47 -12.65
C PRO A 150 15.11 9.79 -11.89
N GLU A 151 16.02 10.56 -11.28
CA GLU A 151 17.17 10.02 -10.55
C GLU A 151 16.73 9.41 -9.21
N GLU A 152 15.87 10.14 -8.49
CA GLU A 152 15.23 9.66 -7.27
C GLU A 152 14.43 8.38 -7.55
N PHE A 153 13.70 8.36 -8.66
CA PHE A 153 12.96 7.16 -9.05
C PHE A 153 13.90 5.97 -9.29
N ALA A 154 15.01 6.16 -10.00
CA ALA A 154 16.00 5.11 -10.25
C ALA A 154 16.61 4.57 -8.94
N ALA A 155 16.95 5.46 -8.00
CA ALA A 155 17.42 5.08 -6.67
C ALA A 155 16.35 4.30 -5.88
N ALA A 156 15.11 4.78 -5.90
CA ALA A 156 13.98 4.15 -5.22
C ALA A 156 13.68 2.75 -5.78
N ARG A 157 13.78 2.54 -7.10
CA ARG A 157 13.65 1.21 -7.73
C ARG A 157 14.67 0.22 -7.17
N LYS A 158 15.95 0.60 -7.16
CA LYS A 158 17.03 -0.25 -6.62
C LYS A 158 16.80 -0.59 -5.15
N GLN A 159 16.36 0.38 -4.34
CA GLN A 159 16.04 0.15 -2.94
C GLN A 159 14.78 -0.72 -2.76
N MET A 160 13.77 -0.56 -3.61
CA MET A 160 12.57 -1.40 -3.62
C MET A 160 12.91 -2.86 -3.92
N GLU A 161 13.78 -3.12 -4.89
CA GLU A 161 14.29 -4.46 -5.22
C GLU A 161 14.99 -5.11 -4.02
N GLN A 162 15.82 -4.34 -3.30
CA GLN A 162 16.46 -4.81 -2.07
C GLN A 162 15.46 -5.10 -0.94
N LEU A 163 14.39 -4.31 -0.81
CA LEU A 163 13.33 -4.60 0.17
C LEU A 163 12.55 -5.85 -0.21
N ALA A 164 12.26 -6.04 -1.49
CA ALA A 164 11.59 -7.22 -1.99
C ALA A 164 12.43 -8.49 -1.83
N SER A 165 13.75 -8.42 -2.05
CA SER A 165 14.67 -9.55 -1.83
C SER A 165 14.78 -9.93 -0.35
N LYS A 166 14.52 -8.99 0.57
CA LYS A 166 14.40 -9.23 2.01
C LYS A 166 13.01 -9.74 2.44
N GLY A 167 12.13 -10.05 1.49
CA GLY A 167 10.82 -10.63 1.76
C GLY A 167 9.73 -9.62 2.13
N LEU A 168 9.94 -8.31 1.93
CA LEU A 168 8.92 -7.32 2.25
C LEU A 168 7.74 -7.43 1.27
N ALA A 169 6.58 -7.92 1.75
CA ALA A 169 5.40 -8.20 0.93
C ALA A 169 4.92 -6.98 0.12
N VAL A 170 4.92 -5.78 0.71
CA VAL A 170 4.52 -4.55 0.00
C VAL A 170 5.47 -4.19 -1.14
N ALA A 171 6.77 -4.44 -0.99
CA ALA A 171 7.74 -4.19 -2.04
C ALA A 171 7.59 -5.19 -3.19
N GLN A 172 7.43 -6.48 -2.86
CA GLN A 172 7.16 -7.53 -3.84
C GLN A 172 5.85 -7.26 -4.61
N LEU A 173 4.78 -6.87 -3.92
CA LEU A 173 3.51 -6.47 -4.54
C LEU A 173 3.72 -5.30 -5.50
N ARG A 174 4.38 -4.22 -5.05
CA ARG A 174 4.61 -3.01 -5.87
C ARG A 174 5.50 -3.27 -7.07
N LEU A 175 6.54 -4.08 -6.95
CA LEU A 175 7.38 -4.49 -8.08
C LEU A 175 6.61 -5.38 -9.05
N GLY A 176 5.79 -6.29 -8.54
CA GLY A 176 4.90 -7.11 -9.37
C GLY A 176 3.98 -6.23 -10.23
N LEU A 177 3.30 -5.27 -9.60
CA LEU A 177 2.45 -4.30 -10.29
C LEU A 177 3.25 -3.43 -11.27
N ALA A 178 4.44 -2.96 -10.88
CA ALA A 178 5.29 -2.16 -11.75
C ALA A 178 5.73 -2.92 -13.01
N HIS A 179 6.07 -4.20 -12.89
CA HIS A 179 6.36 -5.06 -14.04
C HIS A 179 5.13 -5.33 -14.92
N LEU A 180 3.91 -5.42 -14.36
CA LEU A 180 2.70 -5.54 -15.19
C LEU A 180 2.47 -4.30 -16.05
N ALA A 181 2.65 -3.12 -15.46
CA ALA A 181 2.37 -1.85 -16.12
C ALA A 181 3.55 -1.27 -16.92
N GLY A 182 4.75 -1.83 -16.74
CA GLY A 182 5.97 -1.22 -17.25
C GLY A 182 6.34 0.10 -16.54
N TYR A 183 5.95 0.27 -15.28
CA TYR A 183 6.25 1.47 -14.51
C TYR A 183 7.72 1.48 -14.07
N GLY A 184 8.56 2.16 -14.84
CA GLY A 184 10.01 2.14 -14.63
C GLY A 184 10.70 0.84 -15.05
N TYR A 185 9.98 -0.03 -15.77
CA TYR A 185 10.47 -1.30 -16.26
C TYR A 185 9.88 -1.59 -17.64
N THR A 186 10.49 -2.49 -18.40
CA THR A 186 9.79 -3.09 -19.54
C THR A 186 8.68 -4.01 -19.00
N ALA A 187 7.48 -3.90 -19.56
CA ALA A 187 6.33 -4.70 -19.12
C ALA A 187 6.61 -6.21 -19.27
N ASP A 188 6.52 -6.94 -18.17
CA ASP A 188 6.90 -8.34 -18.05
C ASP A 188 5.94 -9.08 -17.09
N ALA A 189 4.99 -9.82 -17.68
CA ALA A 189 4.00 -10.57 -16.93
C ALA A 189 4.61 -11.74 -16.13
N THR A 190 5.70 -12.34 -16.63
CA THR A 190 6.37 -13.46 -15.95
C THR A 190 7.01 -12.97 -14.66
N LYS A 191 7.80 -11.89 -14.74
CA LYS A 191 8.38 -11.27 -13.54
C LYS A 191 7.32 -10.76 -12.59
N ALA A 192 6.23 -10.19 -13.12
CA ALA A 192 5.13 -9.75 -12.28
C ALA A 192 4.51 -10.90 -11.48
N ILE A 193 4.17 -12.01 -12.14
CA ILE A 193 3.64 -13.22 -11.48
C ILE A 193 4.63 -13.73 -10.44
N GLU A 194 5.93 -13.72 -10.76
CA GLU A 194 6.98 -14.16 -9.86
C GLU A 194 7.02 -13.32 -8.57
N TYR A 195 7.08 -11.99 -8.69
CA TYR A 195 7.03 -11.08 -7.54
C TYR A 195 5.72 -11.16 -6.76
N LEU A 196 4.57 -11.23 -7.44
CA LEU A 196 3.28 -11.38 -6.77
C LEU A 196 3.18 -12.71 -6.03
N THR A 197 3.68 -13.79 -6.62
CA THR A 197 3.72 -15.11 -5.98
C THR A 197 4.62 -15.06 -4.73
N GLN A 198 5.77 -14.40 -4.80
CA GLN A 198 6.61 -14.17 -3.62
C GLN A 198 5.85 -13.37 -2.54
N ALA A 199 5.11 -12.31 -2.93
CA ALA A 199 4.31 -11.52 -1.99
C ALA A 199 3.25 -12.35 -1.26
N THR A 200 2.65 -13.37 -1.89
CA THR A 200 1.70 -14.28 -1.22
C THR A 200 2.34 -15.17 -0.15
N LYS A 201 3.64 -15.48 -0.32
CA LYS A 201 4.47 -16.21 0.67
C LYS A 201 5.08 -15.29 1.73
N SER A 202 4.86 -13.98 1.53
CA SER A 202 5.07 -12.82 2.40
C SER A 202 4.97 -13.07 3.91
N THR A 203 5.43 -12.17 4.77
CA THR A 203 4.73 -11.85 6.05
C THR A 203 4.01 -10.51 5.91
N GLY A 204 2.94 -10.26 6.68
CA GLY A 204 2.17 -9.01 6.66
C GLY A 204 0.86 -9.02 5.85
N SER A 205 0.19 -7.87 5.82
CA SER A 205 -1.20 -7.73 5.34
C SER A 205 -1.36 -7.76 3.82
N PHE A 206 -0.29 -7.54 3.05
CA PHE A 206 -0.31 -7.42 1.58
C PHE A 206 -0.38 -8.76 0.83
N LYS A 207 -0.37 -9.89 1.55
CA LYS A 207 -0.43 -11.22 0.93
C LYS A 207 -1.75 -11.45 0.20
N SER A 208 -2.85 -11.01 0.82
CA SER A 208 -4.20 -11.18 0.26
C SER A 208 -4.42 -10.26 -0.93
N ASP A 209 -3.86 -9.04 -0.91
CA ASP A 209 -3.83 -8.14 -2.08
C ASP A 209 -3.07 -8.80 -3.24
N ALA A 210 -1.89 -9.38 -3.00
CA ALA A 210 -1.12 -10.07 -4.02
C ALA A 210 -1.84 -11.30 -4.59
N ALA A 211 -2.47 -12.10 -3.74
CA ALA A 211 -3.29 -13.24 -4.16
C ALA A 211 -4.50 -12.78 -4.98
N PHE A 212 -5.15 -11.67 -4.59
CA PHE A 212 -6.25 -11.10 -5.36
C PHE A 212 -5.79 -10.61 -6.74
N VAL A 213 -4.65 -9.93 -6.82
CA VAL A 213 -4.07 -9.51 -8.10
C VAL A 213 -3.80 -10.72 -8.98
N LEU A 214 -3.11 -11.76 -8.48
CA LEU A 214 -2.86 -13.01 -9.21
C LEU A 214 -4.16 -13.64 -9.71
N GLY A 215 -5.18 -13.71 -8.85
CA GLY A 215 -6.50 -14.24 -9.22
C GLY A 215 -7.12 -13.49 -10.39
N GLN A 216 -7.08 -12.16 -10.37
CA GLN A 216 -7.55 -11.35 -11.49
C GLN A 216 -6.69 -11.51 -12.75
N LEU A 217 -5.36 -11.66 -12.61
CA LEU A 217 -4.48 -11.87 -13.76
C LEU A 217 -4.80 -13.17 -14.50
N TYR A 218 -4.94 -14.27 -13.76
CA TYR A 218 -5.29 -15.57 -14.35
C TYR A 218 -6.73 -15.59 -14.88
N ARG A 219 -7.65 -14.84 -14.26
CA ARG A 219 -9.03 -14.72 -14.77
C ARG A 219 -9.07 -14.01 -16.12
N ASP A 220 -8.40 -12.85 -16.20
CA ASP A 220 -8.51 -11.99 -17.37
C ASP A 220 -7.64 -12.54 -18.52
N GLY A 221 -6.44 -13.07 -18.24
CA GLY A 221 -5.55 -13.67 -19.24
C GLY A 221 -5.19 -12.76 -20.42
N LYS A 222 -5.19 -11.43 -20.22
CA LYS A 222 -5.00 -10.43 -21.30
C LYS A 222 -3.62 -9.78 -21.34
N LEU A 223 -2.70 -10.20 -20.47
CA LEU A 223 -1.41 -9.54 -20.28
C LEU A 223 -0.49 -9.68 -21.50
N LYS A 224 -0.37 -10.89 -22.05
CA LYS A 224 0.43 -11.22 -23.25
C LYS A 224 -0.08 -12.51 -23.91
N PRO A 225 0.32 -12.83 -25.17
CA PRO A 225 -0.08 -14.06 -25.84
C PRO A 225 0.28 -15.35 -25.08
N GLU A 226 1.30 -15.30 -24.22
CA GLU A 226 1.77 -16.46 -23.46
C GLU A 226 0.95 -16.75 -22.20
N LEU A 227 0.21 -15.77 -21.66
CA LEU A 227 -0.63 -15.95 -20.48
C LEU A 227 -2.11 -16.01 -20.86
N LYS A 228 -2.57 -17.22 -21.16
CA LYS A 228 -3.99 -17.48 -21.42
C LYS A 228 -4.80 -17.42 -20.12
N PRO A 229 -6.11 -17.09 -20.19
CA PRO A 229 -6.99 -17.24 -19.04
C PRO A 229 -6.90 -18.66 -18.47
N ASP A 230 -6.74 -18.76 -17.16
CA ASP A 230 -6.75 -20.00 -16.39
C ASP A 230 -7.77 -19.86 -15.25
N PRO A 231 -9.03 -20.25 -15.48
CA PRO A 231 -10.09 -20.16 -14.49
C PRO A 231 -9.80 -20.92 -13.19
N LEU A 232 -9.06 -22.03 -13.25
CA LEU A 232 -8.76 -22.85 -12.07
C LEU A 232 -7.72 -22.14 -11.18
N SER A 233 -6.65 -21.64 -11.80
CA SER A 233 -5.67 -20.81 -11.09
C SER A 233 -6.30 -19.54 -10.54
N ALA A 234 -7.17 -18.89 -11.33
CA ALA A 234 -7.90 -17.70 -10.89
C ALA A 234 -8.74 -17.97 -9.63
N GLU A 235 -9.58 -19.01 -9.66
CA GLU A 235 -10.40 -19.41 -8.53
C GLU A 235 -9.55 -19.74 -7.29
N SER A 236 -8.46 -20.51 -7.47
CA SER A 236 -7.56 -20.88 -6.36
C SER A 236 -6.96 -19.64 -5.67
N TRP A 237 -6.46 -18.68 -6.44
CA TRP A 237 -5.87 -17.46 -5.88
C TRP A 237 -6.91 -16.54 -5.26
N LEU A 238 -8.09 -16.40 -5.87
CA LEU A 238 -9.18 -15.61 -5.32
C LEU A 238 -9.70 -16.23 -4.01
N LYS A 239 -9.79 -17.56 -3.89
CA LYS A 239 -10.12 -18.27 -2.64
C LYS A 239 -9.16 -17.92 -1.52
N LYS A 240 -7.84 -18.02 -1.77
CA LYS A 240 -6.82 -17.67 -0.77
C LYS A 240 -6.96 -16.23 -0.28
N ALA A 241 -7.26 -15.29 -1.18
CA ALA A 241 -7.50 -13.90 -0.80
C ALA A 241 -8.82 -13.73 -0.02
N ALA A 242 -9.89 -14.43 -0.41
CA ALA A 242 -11.18 -14.39 0.26
C ALA A 242 -11.16 -15.02 1.66
N GLU A 243 -10.42 -16.12 1.86
CA GLU A 243 -10.16 -16.72 3.18
C GLU A 243 -9.48 -15.73 4.13
N ALA A 244 -8.65 -14.84 3.58
CA ALA A 244 -8.06 -13.71 4.29
C ALA A 244 -8.99 -12.48 4.38
N LYS A 245 -10.29 -12.65 4.14
CA LYS A 245 -11.35 -11.62 4.17
C LYS A 245 -11.13 -10.45 3.22
N HIS A 246 -10.40 -10.66 2.13
CA HIS A 246 -10.20 -9.62 1.11
C HIS A 246 -11.51 -9.41 0.33
N LEU A 247 -12.18 -8.28 0.58
CA LEU A 247 -13.52 -7.97 0.04
C LEU A 247 -13.60 -8.03 -1.49
N GLY A 248 -12.56 -7.54 -2.17
CA GLY A 248 -12.50 -7.60 -3.63
C GLY A 248 -12.45 -9.04 -4.17
N ALA A 249 -11.84 -9.96 -3.41
CA ALA A 249 -11.70 -11.35 -3.80
C ALA A 249 -12.99 -12.13 -3.56
N MET A 250 -13.65 -11.90 -2.42
CA MET A 250 -14.97 -12.46 -2.13
C MET A 250 -15.99 -12.07 -3.22
N ARG A 251 -16.00 -10.78 -3.63
CA ARG A 251 -16.84 -10.32 -4.74
C ARG A 251 -16.50 -11.01 -6.05
N ALA A 252 -15.22 -11.06 -6.41
CA ALA A 252 -14.78 -11.67 -7.67
C ALA A 252 -15.09 -13.18 -7.74
N LEU A 253 -15.05 -13.90 -6.60
CA LEU A 253 -15.50 -15.29 -6.53
C LEU A 253 -17.01 -15.43 -6.71
N GLY A 254 -17.80 -14.54 -6.10
CA GLY A 254 -19.24 -14.49 -6.31
C GLY A 254 -19.59 -14.32 -7.78
N GLU A 255 -18.94 -13.36 -8.46
CA GLU A 255 -19.09 -13.14 -9.90
C GLU A 255 -18.67 -14.37 -10.73
N PHE A 256 -17.54 -15.00 -10.36
CA PHE A 256 -17.03 -16.20 -11.04
C PHE A 256 -18.00 -17.38 -10.96
N TYR A 257 -18.61 -17.62 -9.79
CA TYR A 257 -19.58 -18.71 -9.60
C TYR A 257 -20.93 -18.43 -10.25
N LEU A 258 -21.38 -17.17 -10.27
CA LEU A 258 -22.59 -16.78 -10.98
C LEU A 258 -22.45 -16.94 -12.50
N ALA A 259 -21.28 -16.60 -13.06
CA ALA A 259 -21.01 -16.72 -14.49
C ALA A 259 -20.84 -18.17 -14.97
N SER A 260 -20.30 -19.05 -14.12
CA SER A 260 -20.03 -20.46 -14.47
C SER A 260 -21.25 -21.38 -14.34
N ASN A 261 -22.35 -20.94 -13.71
CA ASN A 261 -23.55 -21.77 -13.57
C ASN A 261 -24.87 -20.95 -13.60
N PRO A 262 -25.32 -20.48 -14.79
CA PRO A 262 -26.52 -19.63 -14.89
C PRO A 262 -27.82 -20.32 -14.46
N ALA A 263 -27.87 -21.66 -14.50
CA ALA A 263 -29.05 -22.48 -14.26
C ALA A 263 -29.20 -22.97 -12.81
N GLN A 264 -28.17 -22.80 -11.97
CA GLN A 264 -28.27 -23.05 -10.53
C GLN A 264 -27.83 -21.79 -9.81
N GLN A 265 -28.80 -20.98 -9.39
CA GLN A 265 -28.62 -20.00 -8.32
C GLN A 265 -28.23 -20.75 -7.03
N ASN A 266 -26.98 -21.20 -6.94
CA ASN A 266 -26.49 -21.96 -5.81
C ASN A 266 -26.03 -20.97 -4.73
N TYR A 267 -27.03 -20.38 -4.05
CA TYR A 267 -26.87 -19.38 -2.99
C TYR A 267 -26.01 -19.87 -1.81
N ALA A 268 -25.76 -21.18 -1.69
CA ALA A 268 -24.99 -21.75 -0.58
C ALA A 268 -23.48 -21.42 -0.63
N LYS A 269 -22.86 -21.32 -1.82
CA LYS A 269 -21.40 -21.02 -1.94
C LYS A 269 -21.07 -19.53 -2.06
N VAL A 270 -22.08 -18.69 -2.32
CA VAL A 270 -21.94 -17.23 -2.46
C VAL A 270 -22.19 -16.51 -1.11
N ARG A 271 -22.82 -17.20 -0.15
CA ARG A 271 -23.30 -16.64 1.12
C ARG A 271 -22.31 -16.78 2.29
N ASP A 272 -21.40 -17.74 2.23
CA ASP A 272 -20.35 -17.99 3.24
C ASP A 272 -19.05 -17.24 2.88
#